data_AF-A0A6V7KTC1-F1
#
_entry.id   AF-A0A6V7KTC1-F1
#
_cell.length_a   1.000
_cell.length_b   1.000
_cell.length_c   1.000
_cell.angle_alpha   90.00
_cell.angle_beta   90.00
_cell.angle_gamma   90.00
#
_symmetry.space_group_name_H-M   'P 1'
#
loop_
_entity.id
_entity.type
_entity.pdbx_description
1 polymer ?
#
loop_
_entity_poly.entity_id
_entity_poly.type
_entity_poly.pdbx_seq_one_letter_code
_entity_poly.pdbx_strand_id
1 'polypeptide(L)'
;DNKDAEILWRLSRDLYNKSQSASDVEAKKLVLEAYDLIDEALKLDDKNWAVHKWMAVLLDAKSGYSGIKERLKTLYKVKEHIM
;
A
#
# COMPACT_ATOMS: atom_id res chain seq x y z
N ASP A 1 -18.65 -11.56 11.70
CA ASP A 1 -18.92 -10.18 11.28
C ASP A 1 -17.91 -9.82 10.21
N ASN A 2 -18.36 -9.24 9.09
CA ASN A 2 -17.50 -8.90 7.94
C ASN A 2 -17.28 -7.38 7.80
N LYS A 3 -17.75 -6.62 8.80
CA LYS A 3 -17.69 -5.15 8.80
C LYS A 3 -16.25 -4.65 8.78
N ASP A 4 -15.35 -5.39 9.41
CA ASP A 4 -13.93 -5.05 9.49
C ASP A 4 -13.27 -5.17 8.10
N ALA A 5 -13.56 -6.23 7.33
CA ALA A 5 -13.05 -6.34 5.96
C ALA A 5 -13.62 -5.24 5.05
N GLU A 6 -14.90 -4.90 5.19
CA GLU A 6 -15.55 -3.79 4.46
C GLU A 6 -14.90 -2.44 4.72
N ILE A 7 -14.46 -2.19 5.96
CA ILE A 7 -13.76 -0.95 6.33
C ILE A 7 -12.34 -0.98 5.76
N LEU A 8 -11.61 -2.08 5.95
CA LEU A 8 -10.21 -2.20 5.56
C LEU A 8 -10.00 -2.06 4.06
N TRP A 9 -10.81 -2.70 3.21
CA TRP A 9 -10.61 -2.57 1.76
C TRP A 9 -10.90 -1.15 1.27
N ARG A 10 -11.86 -0.44 1.90
CA ARG A 10 -12.16 0.97 1.57
C ARG A 10 -11.03 1.89 1.99
N LEU A 11 -10.48 1.69 3.17
CA LEU A 11 -9.32 2.45 3.64
C LEU A 11 -8.09 2.18 2.75
N SER A 12 -7.85 0.92 2.39
CA SER A 12 -6.79 0.52 1.47
C SER A 12 -6.91 1.23 0.13
N ARG A 13 -8.13 1.27 -0.43
CA ARG A 13 -8.43 2.01 -1.66
C ARG A 13 -8.15 3.51 -1.50
N ASP A 14 -8.57 4.11 -0.40
CA ASP A 14 -8.42 5.56 -0.19
C ASP A 14 -6.94 5.95 -0.04
N LEU A 15 -6.13 5.11 0.63
CA LEU A 15 -4.68 5.26 0.68
C LEU A 15 -4.03 5.12 -0.70
N TYR A 16 -4.46 4.15 -1.50
CA TYR A 16 -4.01 4.01 -2.89
C TYR A 16 -4.38 5.23 -3.74
N ASN A 17 -5.61 5.74 -3.61
CA ASN A 17 -6.03 6.95 -4.31
C ASN A 17 -5.17 8.16 -3.90
N LYS A 18 -4.89 8.30 -2.60
CA LYS A 18 -3.98 9.34 -2.09
C LYS A 18 -2.56 9.18 -2.63
N SER A 19 -2.09 7.94 -2.85
CA SER A 19 -0.77 7.67 -3.40
C SER A 19 -0.62 8.19 -4.84
N GLN A 20 -1.71 8.27 -5.61
CA GLN A 20 -1.67 8.71 -7.01
C GLN A 20 -1.27 10.18 -7.17
N SER A 21 -1.50 11.01 -6.14
CA SER A 21 -1.14 12.43 -6.13
C SER A 21 0.01 12.77 -5.18
N ALA A 22 0.65 11.75 -4.58
CA ALA A 22 1.72 11.92 -3.61
C ALA A 22 3.12 11.92 -4.29
N SER A 23 4.13 12.42 -3.60
CA SER A 23 5.52 12.28 -4.04
C SER A 23 5.95 10.81 -4.05
N ASP A 24 6.92 10.41 -4.88
CA ASP A 24 7.35 9.00 -5.01
C ASP A 24 7.61 8.29 -3.66
N VAL A 25 8.25 9.00 -2.72
CA VAL A 25 8.57 8.47 -1.39
C VAL A 25 7.29 8.23 -0.58
N GLU A 26 6.36 9.17 -0.63
CA GLU A 26 5.11 9.10 0.12
C GLU A 26 4.11 8.16 -0.55
N ALA A 27 4.01 8.18 -1.88
CA ALA A 27 3.24 7.25 -2.68
C ALA A 27 3.65 5.80 -2.38
N LYS A 28 4.96 5.53 -2.30
CA LYS A 28 5.46 4.20 -1.91
C LYS A 28 4.98 3.79 -0.52
N LYS A 29 5.05 4.68 0.47
CA LYS A 29 4.57 4.36 1.84
C LYS A 29 3.08 4.07 1.84
N LEU A 30 2.29 4.93 1.19
CA LEU A 30 0.84 4.78 1.09
C LEU A 30 0.44 3.47 0.40
N VAL A 31 1.14 3.09 -0.68
CA VAL A 31 0.90 1.81 -1.37
C VAL A 31 1.26 0.62 -0.49
N LEU A 32 2.35 0.70 0.27
CA LEU A 32 2.73 -0.37 1.19
C LEU A 32 1.74 -0.51 2.35
N GLU A 33 1.33 0.60 2.94
CA GLU A 33 0.32 0.64 4.01
C GLU A 33 -1.04 0.12 3.51
N ALA A 34 -1.47 0.56 2.33
CA ALA A 34 -2.69 0.06 1.69
C ALA A 34 -2.61 -1.45 1.43
N TYR A 35 -1.44 -1.97 1.04
CA TYR A 35 -1.24 -3.39 0.84
C TYR A 35 -1.39 -4.18 2.14
N ASP A 36 -0.84 -3.67 3.25
CA ASP A 36 -0.92 -4.36 4.54
C ASP A 36 -2.39 -4.43 5.04
N LEU A 37 -3.17 -3.37 4.83
CA LEU A 37 -4.59 -3.32 5.19
C LEU A 37 -5.45 -4.27 4.32
N ILE A 38 -5.18 -4.38 3.02
CA ILE A 38 -5.96 -5.28 2.14
C ILE A 38 -5.60 -6.75 2.41
N ASP A 39 -4.37 -7.04 2.85
CA ASP A 39 -3.95 -8.37 3.31
C ASP A 39 -4.65 -8.77 4.60
N GLU A 40 -4.85 -7.83 5.53
CA GLU A 40 -5.69 -8.04 6.71
C GLU A 40 -7.16 -8.26 6.34
N ALA A 41 -7.70 -7.46 5.41
CA ALA A 41 -9.07 -7.64 4.92
C ALA A 41 -9.29 -9.03 4.30
N LEU A 42 -8.29 -9.55 3.58
CA LEU A 42 -8.35 -10.87 2.95
C LEU A 42 -8.37 -12.01 3.97
N LYS A 43 -7.66 -11.85 5.10
CA LYS A 43 -7.69 -12.82 6.20
C LYS A 43 -9.03 -12.84 6.93
N LEU A 44 -9.74 -11.72 6.95
CA LEU A 44 -11.05 -11.59 7.59
C LEU A 44 -12.19 -12.10 6.73
N ASP A 45 -12.16 -11.84 5.42
CA ASP A 45 -13.10 -12.43 4.46
C ASP A 45 -12.46 -12.66 3.10
N ASP A 46 -12.09 -13.92 2.88
CA ASP A 46 -11.50 -14.42 1.64
C ASP A 46 -12.51 -14.65 0.51
N LYS A 47 -13.81 -14.39 0.74
CA LYS A 47 -14.86 -14.47 -0.30
C LYS A 47 -15.30 -13.10 -0.77
N ASN A 48 -14.81 -12.02 -0.17
CA ASN A 48 -15.17 -10.67 -0.56
C ASN A 48 -14.53 -10.29 -1.90
N TRP A 49 -15.36 -10.15 -2.94
CA TRP A 49 -14.91 -9.77 -4.28
C TRP A 49 -14.17 -8.42 -4.30
N ALA A 50 -14.57 -7.44 -3.48
CA ALA A 50 -13.93 -6.13 -3.44
C ALA A 50 -12.51 -6.23 -2.86
N VAL A 51 -12.31 -7.07 -1.84
CA VAL A 51 -11.00 -7.34 -1.26
C VAL A 51 -10.06 -7.94 -2.31
N HIS A 52 -10.49 -8.97 -3.03
CA HIS A 52 -9.70 -9.58 -4.11
C HIS A 52 -9.36 -8.61 -5.23
N LYS A 53 -10.33 -7.79 -5.65
CA LYS A 53 -10.12 -6.77 -6.67
C LYS A 53 -9.03 -5.77 -6.24
N TRP A 54 -9.13 -5.23 -5.03
CA TRP A 54 -8.16 -4.24 -4.54
C TRP A 54 -6.81 -4.85 -4.20
N MET A 55 -6.77 -6.11 -3.75
CA MET A 55 -5.54 -6.87 -3.59
C MET A 55 -4.76 -6.96 -4.90
N ALA A 56 -5.42 -7.26 -6.02
CA ALA A 56 -4.76 -7.33 -7.32
C ALA A 56 -4.18 -5.96 -7.75
N VAL A 57 -4.93 -4.87 -7.57
CA VAL A 57 -4.47 -3.50 -7.89
C VAL A 57 -3.26 -3.11 -7.02
N LEU A 58 -3.32 -3.40 -5.73
CA LEU A 58 -2.26 -3.07 -4.79
C LEU A 58 -1.02 -3.93 -4.96
N LEU A 59 -1.20 -5.19 -5.35
CA LEU A 59 -0.09 -6.08 -5.69
C LEU A 59 0.66 -5.58 -6.92
N ASP A 60 -0.05 -5.16 -7.97
CA ASP A 60 0.54 -4.54 -9.16
C ASP A 60 1.32 -3.27 -8.81
N ALA A 61 0.67 -2.35 -8.08
CA ALA A 61 1.29 -1.11 -7.63
C ALA A 61 2.55 -1.38 -6.80
N LYS A 62 2.48 -2.28 -5.81
CA LYS A 62 3.60 -2.70 -4.96
C LYS A 62 4.72 -3.34 -5.76
N SER A 63 4.39 -4.16 -6.76
CA SER A 63 5.38 -4.81 -7.63
C SER A 63 6.21 -3.78 -8.39
N GLY A 64 5.60 -2.66 -8.81
CA GLY A 64 6.28 -1.51 -9.39
C GLY A 64 7.35 -0.88 -8.49
N TYR A 65 7.26 -1.07 -7.16
CA TYR A 65 8.26 -0.62 -6.20
C TYR A 65 9.31 -1.69 -5.82
N SER A 66 9.29 -2.88 -6.43
CA SER A 66 10.18 -3.98 -6.05
C SER A 66 11.65 -3.76 -6.46
N GLY A 67 11.91 -2.86 -7.41
CA GLY A 67 13.25 -2.29 -7.67
C GLY A 67 13.70 -1.20 -6.68
N ILE A 68 12.86 -0.78 -5.74
CA ILE A 68 13.02 0.41 -4.89
C ILE A 68 13.57 0.04 -3.49
N LYS A 69 14.18 -1.14 -3.35
CA LYS A 69 14.99 -1.53 -2.18
C LYS A 69 16.31 -0.76 -2.11
N GLU A 70 16.89 -0.40 -3.26
CA GLU A 70 18.19 0.28 -3.31
C GLU A 70 18.09 1.80 -3.17
N ARG A 71 17.13 2.47 -3.82
CA ARG A 71 16.97 3.93 -3.73
C ARG A 71 16.54 4.43 -2.35
N LEU A 72 15.78 3.65 -1.59
CA LEU A 72 15.37 4.02 -0.24
C LEU A 72 16.59 4.06 0.70
N LYS A 73 17.56 3.14 0.54
CA LYS A 73 18.86 3.19 1.24
C LYS A 73 19.65 4.47 0.91
N THR A 74 19.56 4.98 -0.31
CA THR A 74 20.20 6.26 -0.71
C THR A 74 19.51 7.47 -0.07
N LEU A 75 18.17 7.49 -0.02
CA LEU A 75 17.42 8.59 0.58
C LEU A 75 17.61 8.70 2.10
N TYR A 76 17.68 7.57 2.82
CA TYR A 76 18.02 7.59 4.24
C TYR A 76 19.44 8.13 4.49
N LYS A 77 20.42 7.75 3.66
CA LYS A 77 21.80 8.26 3.77
C LYS A 77 21.94 9.76 3.50
N VAL A 78 21.21 10.31 2.54
CA VAL A 78 21.23 11.77 2.28
C VAL A 78 20.61 12.54 3.44
N LYS A 79 19.57 11.99 4.07
CA LYS A 79 18.95 12.59 5.26
C LYS A 79 19.93 12.69 6.45
N GLU A 80 20.84 11.73 6.60
CA GLU A 80 21.93 11.75 7.61
C GLU A 80 23.07 12.74 7.30
N HIS A 81 23.17 13.29 6.09
CA HIS A 81 24.18 14.30 5.74
C HIS A 81 23.68 15.75 5.85
N ILE A 82 22.36 15.95 5.93
CA ILE A 82 21.73 17.27 5.97
C ILE A 82 21.36 17.68 7.42
N MET A 83 21.39 16.73 8.37
CA MET A 83 21.34 16.99 9.82
C MET A 83 22.74 17.03 10.39
#